data_AF-A0A1W9WTB7-F1
#
_entry.id   AF-A0A1W9WTB7-F1
#
_cell.length_a   1.000
_cell.length_b   1.000
_cell.length_c   1.000
_cell.angle_alpha   90.00
_cell.angle_beta   90.00
_cell.angle_gamma   90.00
#
_symmetry.space_group_name_H-M   'P 1'
#
loop_
_entity.id
_entity.type
_entity.pdbx_description
1 polymer ?
#
loop_
_entity_poly.entity_id
_entity_poly.type
_entity_poly.pdbx_seq_one_letter_code
_entity_poly.pdbx_strand_id
1 'polypeptide(L)' 'MKSIDEQILRTTKEIIVKFIEMGRLSPSNIHESFRDIHGTVNKTVRENLNKESPSNES' A
#
# COMPACT_ATOMS: atom_id res chain seq x y z
N MET A 1 7.42 -7.26 -15.66
CA MET A 1 7.05 -7.09 -14.24
C MET A 1 5.81 -6.20 -14.17
N LYS A 2 4.88 -6.45 -13.24
CA LYS A 2 3.73 -5.56 -13.00
C LYS A 2 4.24 -4.20 -12.50
N SER A 3 3.59 -3.10 -12.88
CA SER A 3 4.04 -1.77 -12.44
C SER A 3 4.03 -1.65 -10.92
N ILE A 4 4.84 -0.75 -10.37
CA ILE A 4 4.87 -0.50 -8.91
C ILE A 4 3.47 -0.09 -8.42
N ASP A 5 2.73 0.68 -9.21
CA ASP A 5 1.35 1.06 -8.88
C ASP A 5 0.41 -0.15 -8.82
N GLU A 6 0.54 -1.09 -9.75
CA GLU A 6 -0.25 -2.32 -9.71
C GLU A 6 0.10 -3.18 -8.47
N GLN A 7 1.37 -3.20 -8.08
CA GLN A 7 1.81 -3.91 -6.87
C GLN A 7 1.23 -3.25 -5.61
N ILE A 8 1.28 -1.92 -5.51
CA ILE A 8 0.68 -1.16 -4.40
C ILE A 8 -0.81 -1.44 -4.29
N LEU A 9 -1.55 -1.39 -5.40
CA LEU A 9 -3.00 -1.66 -5.42
C LEU A 9 -3.31 -3.11 -5.03
N ARG A 10 -2.53 -4.07 -5.52
CA ARG A 10 -2.69 -5.49 -5.17
C ARG A 10 -2.49 -5.74 -3.68
N THR A 11 -1.39 -5.24 -3.12
CA THR A 11 -1.07 -5.37 -1.69
C THR A 11 -2.14 -4.72 -0.83
N THR A 12 -2.58 -3.50 -1.19
CA THR A 12 -3.68 -2.80 -0.50
C THR A 12 -4.95 -3.65 -0.48
N LYS A 13 -5.35 -4.20 -1.63
CA LYS A 13 -6.52 -5.07 -1.76
C LYS A 13 -6.40 -6.33 -0.90
N GLU A 14 -5.24 -6.97 -0.87
CA GLU A 14 -5.01 -8.20 -0.10
C GLU A 14 -5.09 -7.98 1.42
N ILE A 15 -4.52 -6.87 1.93
CA ILE A 15 -4.63 -6.49 3.35
C ILE A 15 -6.11 -6.28 3.72
N ILE A 16 -6.86 -5.56 2.90
CA ILE A 16 -8.29 -5.30 3.16
C ILE A 16 -9.12 -6.56 3.16
N VAL A 17 -8.95 -7.41 2.14
CA VAL A 17 -9.66 -8.70 2.07
C VAL A 17 -9.34 -9.52 3.32
N LYS A 18 -8.07 -9.57 3.75
CA LYS A 18 -7.68 -10.30 4.97
C LYS A 18 -8.37 -9.75 6.22
N PHE A 19 -8.50 -8.43 6.36
CA PHE A 19 -9.16 -7.82 7.51
C PHE A 19 -10.66 -8.11 7.52
N ILE A 20 -11.31 -8.15 6.35
CA ILE A 20 -12.72 -8.54 6.22
C ILE A 20 -12.90 -10.03 6.58
N GLU A 21 -12.06 -10.91 6.04
CA GLU A 21 -12.07 -12.35 6.35
C GLU A 21 -11.89 -12.63 7.85
N MET A 22 -11.10 -11.81 8.54
CA MET A 22 -10.87 -11.91 9.98
C MET A 22 -11.96 -11.23 10.83
N GLY A 23 -12.99 -10.62 10.21
CA GLY A 23 -14.02 -9.86 10.90
C GLY A 23 -13.49 -8.61 11.61
N ARG A 24 -12.34 -8.07 11.15
CA ARG A 24 -11.69 -6.86 11.68
C ARG A 24 -12.08 -5.60 10.91
N LEU A 25 -12.67 -5.76 9.73
CA LEU A 25 -13.17 -4.67 8.91
C LEU A 25 -14.54 -5.06 8.33
N SER A 26 -15.51 -4.15 8.41
CA SER A 26 -16.79 -4.30 7.72
C SER A 26 -16.65 -3.85 6.26
N PRO A 27 -17.25 -4.57 5.28
CA PRO A 27 -17.33 -4.11 3.90
C PRO A 27 -17.95 -2.71 3.75
N SER A 28 -18.85 -2.32 4.65
CA SER A 28 -19.50 -0.99 4.63
C SER A 28 -18.53 0.18 4.87
N ASN A 29 -17.39 -0.08 5.51
CA ASN A 29 -16.40 0.94 5.89
C ASN A 29 -15.14 0.89 5.01
N ILE A 30 -15.16 0.10 3.93
CA ILE A 30 -13.99 -0.16 3.09
C ILE A 30 -13.36 1.11 2.51
N HIS A 31 -14.15 2.14 2.21
CA HIS A 31 -13.69 3.34 1.54
C HIS A 31 -12.64 4.13 2.35
N GLU A 32 -12.87 4.26 3.66
CA GLU A 32 -11.94 4.93 4.57
C GLU A 32 -10.69 4.08 4.79
N SER A 33 -10.87 2.82 5.17
CA SER A 33 -9.75 1.91 5.41
C SER A 33 -8.88 1.67 4.18
N PHE A 34 -9.45 1.70 2.97
CA PHE A 34 -8.69 1.59 1.72
C PHE A 34 -7.76 2.77 1.53
N ARG A 35 -8.20 4.00 1.81
CA ARG A 35 -7.31 5.16 1.70
C ARG A 35 -6.15 5.08 2.67
N ASP A 36 -6.41 4.71 3.92
CA ASP A 36 -5.38 4.67 4.96
C ASP A 36 -4.33 3.59 4.68
N ILE A 37 -4.79 2.38 4.33
CA ILE A 37 -3.91 1.26 3.98
C ILE A 37 -3.15 1.56 2.69
N HIS A 38 -3.82 2.07 1.66
CA HIS A 38 -3.16 2.46 0.40
C HIS A 38 -2.09 3.52 0.63
N GLY A 39 -2.40 4.57 1.41
CA GLY A 39 -1.47 5.63 1.74
C GLY A 39 -0.23 5.10 2.46
N THR A 40 -0.43 4.18 3.42
CA THR A 40 0.65 3.53 4.16
C THR A 40 1.56 2.70 3.24
N VAL A 41 0.98 1.85 2.39
CA VAL A 41 1.73 1.02 1.44
C VAL A 41 2.46 1.88 0.41
N ASN A 42 1.77 2.83 -0.21
CA ASN A 42 2.35 3.72 -1.21
C ASN A 42 3.52 4.52 -0.62
N LYS A 43 3.32 5.16 0.54
CA LYS A 43 4.38 5.92 1.21
C LYS A 43 5.61 5.04 1.47
N THR A 44 5.40 3.86 2.06
CA THR A 44 6.49 2.92 2.36
C THR A 44 7.27 2.53 1.11
N VAL A 45 6.58 2.14 0.03
CA VAL A 45 7.23 1.74 -1.22
C VAL A 45 8.02 2.89 -1.83
N ARG A 46 7.42 4.09 -1.92
CA ARG A 46 8.05 5.26 -2.55
C ARG A 46 9.24 5.78 -1.76
N GLU A 47 9.18 5.77 -0.42
CA GLU A 47 10.32 6.13 0.43
C GLU A 47 11.51 5.18 0.23
N ASN A 48 11.27 3.88 0.04
CA ASN A 48 12.35 2.93 -0.21
C ASN A 48 12.96 3.09 -1.60
N LEU A 49 12.13 3.33 -2.63
CA LEU A 49 12.63 3.62 -3.99
C LEU A 49 13.46 4.90 -4.05
N ASN A 50 13.09 5.92 -3.27
CA ASN A 50 13.85 7.17 -3.20
C ASN A 50 15.17 7.02 -2.43
N LYS A 51 15.26 6.09 -1.46
CA LYS A 51 16.51 5.77 -0.74
C LYS A 51 17.52 5.00 -1.58
N GLU A 52 17.07 4.30 -2.63
CA GLU A 52 17.94 3.60 -3.57
C GLU A 52 18.49 4.51 -4.68
N SER A 53 18.06 5.77 -4.77
CA SER A 53 18.75 6.78 -5.57
C SER A 53 19.98 7.27 -4.81
N PRO A 54 21.21 6.91 -5.22
CA PRO A 54 22.39 7.36 -4.52
C PRO A 54 22.44 8.88 -4.61
N SER A 55 22.56 9.51 -3.44
CA SER A 55 23.13 10.84 -3.33
C SER A 55 24.55 10.75 -3.86
N ASN A 56 24.72 10.93 -5.17
CA ASN A 56 26.01 11.27 -5.74
C ASN A 56 26.37 12.65 -5.20
N GLU A 57 27.28 12.62 -4.23
CA GLU A 57 28.35 13.58 -3.94
C GLU A 57 28.10 15.08 -4.17
N SER A 58 28.20 15.84 -3.08
CA SER A 58 28.86 17.16 -3.06
C SER A 58 29.56 17.35 -1.72
#